data_AF-A0A1F6VKA3-F1
#
_entry.id   AF-A0A1F6VKA3-F1
#
_cell.length_a   1.000
_cell.length_b   1.000
_cell.length_c   1.000
_cell.angle_alpha   90.00
_cell.angle_beta   90.00
_cell.angle_gamma   90.00
#
_symmetry.space_group_name_H-M   'P 1'
#
loop_
_entity.id
_entity.type
_entity.pdbx_description
1 polymer ?
#
loop_
_entity_poly.entity_id
_entity_poly.type
_entity_poly.pdbx_seq_one_letter_code
_entity_poly.pdbx_strand_id
1 'polypeptide(L)' 'MRYNPEVVATRTDQETSREEQLGTALSSLDQRSRDIIQRRWLTDEKPTLHELADEYGISAERVRQIEAKALTVMKNKLMA' A
#
# COMPACT_ATOMS: atom_id res chain seq x y z
N MET A 1 33.21 2.08 -25.11
CA MET A 1 32.27 2.09 -23.97
C MET A 1 31.27 0.96 -24.20
N ARG A 2 31.43 -0.19 -23.53
CA ARG A 2 30.47 -1.30 -23.69
C ARG A 2 29.21 -0.94 -22.92
N TYR A 3 28.18 -0.53 -23.63
CA TYR A 3 26.84 -0.43 -23.09
C TYR A 3 26.42 -1.87 -22.78
N ASN A 4 26.45 -2.27 -21.51
CA ASN A 4 25.98 -3.58 -21.07
C ASN A 4 24.45 -3.48 -20.90
N PRO A 5 23.64 -4.00 -21.83
CA PRO A 5 22.17 -3.94 -21.74
C PRO A 5 21.63 -4.74 -20.54
N GLU A 6 22.44 -5.65 -20.00
CA GLU A 6 22.05 -6.54 -18.89
C GLU A 6 21.75 -5.78 -17.60
N VAL A 7 22.39 -4.62 -17.37
CA VAL A 7 22.19 -3.80 -16.17
C VAL A 7 20.91 -2.95 -16.27
N VAL A 8 20.51 -2.58 -17.49
CA VAL A 8 19.28 -1.81 -17.73
C VAL A 8 18.05 -2.72 -17.65
N ALA A 9 18.15 -3.94 -18.20
CA ALA A 9 17.08 -4.93 -18.14
C ALA A 9 16.77 -5.35 -16.70
N THR A 10 17.80 -5.64 -15.89
CA THR A 10 17.62 -6.05 -14.49
C THR A 10 16.96 -4.98 -13.64
N ARG A 11 17.36 -3.71 -13.76
CA ARG A 11 16.75 -2.64 -12.97
C ARG A 11 15.27 -2.41 -13.30
N THR A 12 14.92 -2.48 -14.59
CA THR A 12 13.54 -2.28 -15.05
C THR A 12 12.64 -3.44 -14.60
N ASP A 13 13.14 -4.68 -14.66
CA ASP A 13 12.45 -5.88 -14.16
C ASP A 13 12.20 -5.80 -12.65
N GLN A 14 13.19 -5.34 -11.88
CA GLN A 14 13.04 -5.18 -10.43
C GLN A 14 12.04 -4.08 -10.03
N GLU A 15 11.99 -2.96 -10.76
CA GLU A 15 11.00 -1.90 -10.52
C GLU A 15 9.57 -2.41 -10.83
N THR A 16 9.40 -3.06 -11.99
CA THR A 16 8.10 -3.62 -12.42
C THR A 16 7.59 -4.66 -11.42
N SER A 17 8.45 -5.61 -11.01
CA SER A 17 8.07 -6.66 -10.07
C SER A 17 7.62 -6.09 -8.72
N ARG A 18 8.23 -4.99 -8.28
CA ARG A 18 7.90 -4.35 -7.00
C ARG A 18 6.55 -3.64 -7.06
N GLU A 19 6.25 -2.98 -8.18
CA GLU A 19 4.94 -2.35 -8.43
C GLU A 19 3.83 -3.40 -8.53
N GLU A 20 4.07 -4.53 -9.19
CA GLU A 20 3.12 -5.65 -9.28
C GLU A 20 2.84 -6.28 -7.91
N GLN A 21 3.87 -6.46 -7.09
CA GLN A 21 3.72 -6.97 -5.72
C GLN A 21 2.91 -6.01 -4.84
N LEU A 22 3.16 -4.69 -4.93
CA LEU A 22 2.38 -3.66 -4.26
C LEU A 22 0.91 -3.66 -4.74
N GLY A 23 0.68 -3.72 -6.05
CA GLY A 23 -0.66 -3.79 -6.64
C GLY A 23 -1.42 -5.04 -6.20
N THR A 24 -0.75 -6.19 -6.13
CA THR A 24 -1.31 -7.46 -5.65
C THR A 24 -1.63 -7.39 -4.16
N ALA A 25 -0.73 -6.82 -3.35
CA ALA A 25 -0.95 -6.61 -1.92
C ALA A 25 -2.15 -5.70 -1.66
N LEU A 26 -2.26 -4.57 -2.36
CA LEU A 26 -3.41 -3.67 -2.29
C LEU A 26 -4.70 -4.33 -2.77
N SER A 27 -4.62 -5.17 -3.80
CA SER A 27 -5.74 -5.94 -4.34
C SER A 27 -6.29 -6.95 -3.32
N SER A 28 -5.43 -7.49 -2.46
CA SER A 28 -5.83 -8.41 -1.38
C SER A 28 -6.50 -7.73 -0.18
N LEU A 29 -6.47 -6.40 -0.09
CA LEU A 29 -7.15 -5.64 0.94
C LEU A 29 -8.63 -5.43 0.58
N ASP A 30 -9.49 -5.50 1.59
CA ASP A 30 -10.88 -5.06 1.49
C ASP A 30 -10.95 -3.61 0.99
N GLN A 31 -11.99 -3.27 0.21
CA GLN A 31 -12.15 -1.95 -0.41
C GLN A 31 -11.98 -0.79 0.59
N ARG A 32 -12.56 -0.92 1.79
CA ARG A 32 -12.44 0.07 2.87
C ARG A 32 -11.03 0.19 3.44
N SER A 33 -10.35 -0.94 3.59
CA SER A 33 -8.98 -1.00 4.10
C SER A 33 -8.00 -0.39 3.11
N ARG A 34 -8.19 -0.68 1.81
CA ARG A 34 -7.41 -0.09 0.72
C ARG A 34 -7.55 1.42 0.71
N ASP A 35 -8.77 1.94 0.79
CA ASP A 35 -9.02 3.38 0.76
C ASP A 35 -8.35 4.09 1.96
N ILE A 36 -8.52 3.57 3.17
CA ILE A 36 -7.88 4.13 4.38
C ILE A 36 -6.35 4.17 4.23
N ILE A 37 -5.73 3.09 3.73
CA ILE A 37 -4.28 3.06 3.49
C ILE A 37 -3.89 4.03 2.38
N GLN A 38 -4.62 4.06 1.27
CA GLN A 38 -4.34 4.94 0.14
C GLN A 38 -4.42 6.42 0.55
N ARG A 39 -5.43 6.80 1.31
CA ARG A 39 -5.57 8.16 1.85
C ARG A 39 -4.45 8.51 2.83
N ARG A 40 -4.03 7.60 3.71
CA ARG A 40 -3.00 7.89 4.72
C ARG A 40 -1.56 7.81 4.22
N TRP A 41 -1.29 7.00 3.19
CA TRP A 41 0.06 6.68 2.75
C TRP A 41 0.37 7.15 1.33
N LEU A 42 -0.64 7.21 0.45
CA LEU A 42 -0.49 7.56 -0.96
C LEU A 42 -1.03 8.96 -1.29
N THR A 43 -1.56 9.68 -0.32
CA THR A 43 -2.03 11.07 -0.48
C THR A 43 -1.13 12.01 0.31
N ASP A 44 -0.89 13.20 -0.25
CA ASP A 44 -0.02 14.21 0.36
C ASP A 44 -0.64 14.77 1.65
N GLU A 45 -1.95 15.01 1.60
CA GLU A 45 -2.76 15.38 2.77
C GLU A 45 -3.19 14.12 3.51
N LYS A 46 -2.58 13.87 4.66
CA LYS A 46 -2.84 12.69 5.49
C LYS A 46 -3.98 12.99 6.45
N PRO A 47 -5.20 12.49 6.20
CA PRO A 47 -6.28 12.68 7.16
C PRO A 47 -5.93 11.99 8.47
N THR A 48 -6.28 12.64 9.57
CA THR A 48 -6.16 12.08 10.89
C THR A 48 -7.09 10.89 11.07
N LEU A 49 -6.81 10.05 12.06
CA LEU A 49 -7.70 8.93 12.41
C LEU A 49 -9.11 9.40 12.75
N HIS A 50 -9.27 10.60 13.31
CA HIS A 50 -10.56 11.17 13.66
C HIS A 50 -11.34 11.63 12.43
N GLU A 51 -10.69 12.24 11.44
CA GLU A 51 -11.34 12.64 10.18
C GLU A 51 -11.82 11.43 9.39
N LEU A 52 -10.99 10.39 9.27
CA LEU A 52 -11.41 9.13 8.66
C LEU A 52 -12.53 8.46 9.46
N ALA A 53 -12.46 8.51 10.79
CA ALA A 53 -13.49 7.93 11.64
C ALA A 53 -14.85 8.60 11.42
N ASP A 54 -14.87 9.93 11.36
CA ASP A 54 -16.06 10.73 11.12
C ASP A 54 -16.63 10.47 9.71
N GLU A 55 -15.79 10.54 8.67
CA GLU A 55 -16.19 10.29 7.29
C GLU A 55 -16.79 8.90 7.09
N TYR A 56 -16.21 7.90 7.75
CA TYR A 56 -16.64 6.52 7.63
C TYR A 56 -17.67 6.07 8.68
N GLY A 57 -18.12 6.97 9.56
CA GLY A 57 -19.07 6.69 10.63
C GLY A 57 -18.61 5.58 11.59
N ILE A 58 -17.31 5.49 11.88
CA ILE A 58 -16.72 4.52 12.80
C ILE A 58 -15.85 5.21 13.85
N SER A 59 -15.37 4.47 14.85
CA SER A 59 -14.43 5.02 15.83
C SER A 59 -13.01 5.15 15.27
N ALA A 60 -12.24 6.10 15.79
CA ALA A 60 -10.81 6.26 15.46
C ALA A 60 -10.00 4.98 15.74
N GLU A 61 -10.35 4.26 16.81
CA GLU A 61 -9.75 2.95 17.11
C GLU A 61 -10.09 1.91 16.03
N ARG A 62 -11.31 1.93 15.48
CA ARG A 62 -11.67 1.04 14.37
C ARG A 62 -10.86 1.34 13.11
N VAL A 63 -10.64 2.62 12.78
CA VAL A 63 -9.76 3.02 11.66
C VAL A 63 -8.34 2.51 11.89
N ARG A 64 -7.82 2.65 13.11
CA ARG A 64 -6.48 2.13 13.50
C ARG A 64 -6.38 0.62 13.33
N GLN A 65 -7.40 -0.14 13.76
CA GLN A 65 -7.43 -1.60 13.57
C GLN A 65 -7.44 -1.98 12.09
N ILE A 66 -8.20 -1.26 11.27
CA ILE A 66 -8.26 -1.48 9.82
C ILE A 66 -6.88 -1.22 9.19
N GLU A 67 -6.22 -0.12 9.54
CA GLU A 67 -4.86 0.17 9.08
C GLU A 67 -3.88 -0.93 9.49
N ALA A 68 -3.86 -1.31 10.77
CA ALA A 68 -2.94 -2.33 11.27
C ALA A 68 -3.13 -3.66 10.55
N LYS A 69 -4.39 -4.09 10.36
CA LYS A 69 -4.72 -5.30 9.62
C LYS A 69 -4.26 -5.21 8.17
N ALA A 70 -4.48 -4.07 7.52
CA ALA A 70 -4.09 -3.86 6.14
C ALA A 70 -2.57 -3.90 5.96
N LEU A 71 -1.82 -3.24 6.84
CA LEU A 71 -0.35 -3.28 6.84
C LEU A 71 0.18 -4.69 7.07
N THR A 72 -0.43 -5.47 7.97
CA THR A 72 -0.07 -6.88 8.18
C THR A 72 -0.29 -7.71 6.92
N VAL A 73 -1.45 -7.57 6.26
CA VAL A 73 -1.74 -8.29 5.01
C VAL A 73 -0.75 -7.90 3.92
N MET A 74 -0.48 -6.60 3.74
CA MET A 74 0.50 -6.14 2.75
C MET A 74 1.90 -6.69 3.02
N LYS A 75 2.36 -6.62 4.28
CA LYS A 75 3.66 -7.18 4.66
C LYS A 75 3.74 -8.68 4.36
N ASN A 76 2.69 -9.43 4.66
CA ASN A 76 2.63 -10.86 4.35
C ASN A 76 2.68 -11.12 2.84
N LYS A 77 2.05 -10.28 2.01
CA LYS A 77 2.06 -10.41 0.54
C LYS A 77 3.39 -10.00 -0.10
N LEU A 78 4.14 -9.11 0.54
CA LEU A 78 5.46 -8.68 0.08
C LEU A 78 6.59 -9.62 0.55
N MET A 79 6.34 -10.45 1.57
CA MET A 79 7.30 -11.42 2.11
C MET A 79 7.04 -12.87 1.67
N ALA A 80 5.90 -13.13 1.03
CA ALA A 80 5.51 -14.43 0.49
C ALA A 80 5.92 -14.56 -0.97
#